data_AF-A0A0F8ZMA1-F1
#
_entry.id   AF-A0A0F8ZMA1-F1
#
_cell.length_a   1.000
_cell.length_b   1.000
_cell.length_c   1.000
_cell.angle_alpha   90.00
_cell.angle_beta   90.00
_cell.angle_gamma   90.00
#
_symmetry.space_group_name_H-M   'P 1'
#
loop_
_entity.id
_entity.type
_entity.pdbx_description
1 polymer ?
#
loop_
_entity_poly.entity_id
_entity_poly.type
_entity_poly.pdbx_seq_one_letter_code
_entity_poly.pdbx_strand_id
1 'polypeptide(L)'
;MRGGGFIGIATKSGGFVPKDVLDLFAGKQSQQLTQTQDFAGLQGLVEPLYDPANLAQHMEANTYHARAVKTKAQDVAGQGWELVPLVDSPDKDQREALESFFDSLEEDISQVLIQAMTDRESIGWLS
;
A
#
# COMPACT_ATOMS: atom_id res chain seq x y z
N MET A 1 26.12 52.23 19.73
CA MET A 1 25.05 51.94 18.76
C MET A 1 25.54 50.79 17.88
N ARG A 2 25.11 49.54 18.14
CA ARG A 2 25.54 48.36 17.36
C ARG A 2 24.56 48.12 16.23
N GLY A 3 25.00 48.35 14.98
CA GLY A 3 24.24 47.97 13.78
C GLY A 3 24.26 46.46 13.61
N GLY A 4 23.13 45.80 13.87
CA GLY A 4 22.96 44.39 13.59
C GLY A 4 22.66 44.18 12.11
N GLY A 5 23.58 43.56 11.37
CA GLY A 5 23.34 43.16 9.99
C GLY A 5 22.36 41.99 9.91
N PHE A 6 21.35 42.09 9.05
CA PHE A 6 20.39 41.01 8.80
C PHE A 6 21.00 40.00 7.81
N ILE A 7 21.28 38.79 8.28
CA ILE A 7 21.77 37.68 7.46
C ILE A 7 20.58 36.84 7.02
N GLY A 8 20.42 36.61 5.72
CA GLY A 8 19.34 35.80 5.14
C GLY A 8 19.73 35.24 3.77
N ILE A 9 18.91 34.33 3.25
CA ILE A 9 19.18 33.63 1.98
C ILE A 9 18.22 34.13 0.90
N ALA A 10 18.75 34.41 -0.28
CA ALA A 10 17.95 34.71 -1.47
C ALA A 10 17.53 33.41 -2.16
N THR A 11 16.23 33.22 -2.36
CA THR A 11 15.69 32.07 -3.06
C THR A 11 15.86 32.24 -4.58
N LYS A 12 15.84 31.11 -5.33
CA LYS A 12 15.91 31.13 -6.80
C LYS A 12 14.74 31.89 -7.45
N SER A 13 13.64 32.10 -6.72
CA SER A 13 12.48 32.90 -7.14
C SER A 13 12.63 34.39 -6.84
N GLY A 14 13.77 34.85 -6.33
CA GLY A 14 14.05 36.26 -6.05
C GLY A 14 13.51 36.77 -4.71
N GLY A 15 13.00 35.90 -3.85
CA GLY A 15 12.56 36.25 -2.49
C GLY A 15 13.71 36.22 -1.49
N PHE A 16 13.75 37.16 -0.56
CA PHE A 16 14.70 37.16 0.57
C PHE A 16 14.02 36.58 1.81
N VAL A 17 14.61 35.52 2.39
CA VAL A 17 14.11 34.90 3.61
C VAL A 17 15.15 35.09 4.74
N PRO A 18 14.77 35.75 5.86
CA PRO A 18 15.64 35.90 7.02
C PRO A 18 16.00 34.54 7.65
N LYS A 19 17.22 34.42 8.16
CA LYS A 19 17.70 33.16 8.77
C LYS A 19 16.86 32.72 9.97
N ASP A 20 16.35 33.66 10.76
CA ASP A 20 15.52 33.37 11.95
C ASP A 20 14.22 32.64 11.57
N VAL A 21 13.66 32.94 10.40
CA VAL A 21 12.50 32.25 9.85
C VAL A 21 12.89 30.84 9.40
N LEU A 22 14.07 30.67 8.79
CA LEU A 22 14.55 29.34 8.39
C LEU A 22 14.81 28.44 9.59
N ASP A 23 15.36 28.96 10.68
CA ASP A 23 15.63 28.18 11.89
C ASP A 23 14.31 27.69 12.57
N LEU A 24 13.22 28.47 12.45
CA LEU A 24 11.87 28.07 12.88
C LEU A 24 11.30 26.90 12.07
N PHE A 25 11.74 26.72 10.82
CA PHE A 25 11.32 25.61 9.94
C PHE A 25 12.32 24.45 9.94
N ALA A 26 13.60 24.68 10.26
CA ALA A 26 14.63 23.66 10.32
C ALA A 26 14.38 22.61 11.41
N GLY A 27 13.68 22.99 12.49
CA GLY A 27 13.35 22.10 13.61
C GLY A 27 11.98 21.42 13.54
N LYS A 28 11.12 21.77 12.56
CA LYS A 28 9.80 21.13 12.42
C LYS A 28 9.92 19.94 11.48
N GLN A 29 10.22 18.77 12.03
CA GLN A 29 9.86 17.53 11.35
C GLN A 29 8.36 17.55 11.04
N SER A 30 8.03 17.15 9.81
CA SER A 30 6.66 16.99 9.31
C SER A 30 5.78 16.38 10.41
N GLN A 31 4.75 17.12 10.86
CA GLN A 31 3.64 16.52 11.59
C GLN A 31 2.74 15.79 10.59
N GLN A 32 3.31 14.81 9.88
CA GLN A 32 2.48 13.81 9.23
C GLN A 32 1.69 13.15 10.35
N LEU A 33 0.36 13.24 10.26
CA LEU A 33 -0.55 12.52 11.13
C LEU A 33 -0.06 11.08 11.19
N THR A 34 0.20 10.56 12.39
CA THR A 34 0.50 9.14 12.60
C THR A 34 -0.76 8.38 12.23
N GLN A 35 -0.86 7.94 10.97
CA GLN A 35 -1.93 7.06 10.45
C GLN A 35 -1.91 5.66 11.10
N THR A 36 -1.13 5.47 12.17
CA THR A 36 -0.95 4.18 12.84
C THR A 36 -1.93 3.92 13.98
N GLN A 37 -2.82 4.87 14.32
CA GLN A 37 -3.79 4.66 15.39
C GLN A 37 -4.83 3.57 15.07
N ASP A 38 -5.02 3.19 13.79
CA ASP A 38 -5.99 2.16 13.41
C ASP A 38 -5.53 0.72 13.75
N PHE A 39 -4.22 0.50 13.92
CA PHE A 39 -3.67 -0.81 14.32
C PHE A 39 -3.38 -0.90 15.83
N ALA A 40 -3.43 0.23 16.54
CA ALA A 40 -3.17 0.28 17.97
C ALA A 40 -4.41 -0.17 18.77
N GLY A 41 -4.45 -1.46 19.12
CA GLY A 41 -5.41 -1.97 20.12
C GLY A 41 -6.33 -3.11 19.66
N LEU A 42 -6.21 -3.58 18.42
CA LEU A 42 -6.86 -4.83 18.00
C LEU A 42 -5.98 -6.01 18.42
N GLN A 43 -6.44 -6.77 19.42
CA GLN A 43 -5.73 -7.89 20.04
C GLN A 43 -5.13 -8.84 18.99
N GLY A 44 -3.81 -8.83 18.85
CA GLY A 44 -3.05 -9.75 17.99
C GLY A 44 -2.56 -9.16 16.66
N LEU A 45 -2.96 -7.94 16.30
CA LEU A 45 -2.43 -7.26 15.11
C LEU A 45 -1.10 -6.56 15.44
N VAL A 46 -0.05 -6.93 14.69
CA VAL A 46 1.25 -6.28 14.76
C VAL A 46 1.19 -5.03 13.88
N GLU A 47 1.52 -3.88 14.44
CA GLU A 47 1.62 -2.62 13.69
C GLU A 47 2.61 -2.81 12.53
N PRO A 48 2.21 -2.51 11.28
CA PRO A 48 3.09 -2.67 10.13
C PRO A 48 4.27 -1.71 10.23
N LEU A 49 5.47 -2.19 9.86
CA LEU A 49 6.72 -1.41 9.95
C LEU A 49 6.69 -0.16 9.05
N TYR A 50 5.90 -0.20 7.99
CA TYR A 50 5.73 0.87 7.02
C TYR A 50 4.25 1.19 6.86
N ASP A 51 3.96 2.45 6.57
CA ASP A 51 2.61 2.93 6.30
C ASP A 51 2.07 2.30 4.99
N PRO A 52 0.95 1.54 5.07
CA PRO A 52 0.27 0.97 3.91
C PRO A 52 0.03 1.95 2.76
N ALA A 53 -0.43 3.17 3.08
CA ALA A 53 -0.85 4.13 2.09
C ALA A 53 0.36 4.63 1.29
N ASN A 54 1.49 4.81 1.97
CA ASN A 54 2.75 5.19 1.31
C ASN A 54 3.30 4.05 0.45
N LEU A 55 3.16 2.79 0.89
CA LEU A 55 3.54 1.63 0.08
C LEU A 55 2.68 1.50 -1.19
N ALA A 56 1.36 1.68 -1.08
CA ALA A 56 0.46 1.71 -2.23
C ALA A 56 0.84 2.84 -3.20
N GLN A 57 1.13 4.03 -2.68
CA GLN A 57 1.58 5.17 -3.49
C GLN A 57 2.92 4.88 -4.20
N HIS A 58 3.82 4.11 -3.58
CA HIS A 58 5.07 3.70 -4.24
C HIS A 58 4.84 2.85 -5.49
N MET A 59 3.81 2.00 -5.50
CA MET A 59 3.41 1.26 -6.69
C MET A 59 2.97 2.22 -7.80
N GLU A 60 2.17 3.24 -7.49
CA GLU A 60 1.73 4.24 -8.48
C GLU A 60 2.87 5.12 -9.00
N ALA A 61 3.80 5.50 -8.11
CA ALA A 61 4.91 6.39 -8.45
C ALA A 61 6.02 5.71 -9.26
N ASN A 62 6.23 4.40 -9.10
CA ASN A 62 7.30 3.66 -9.75
C ASN A 62 6.74 2.65 -10.78
N THR A 63 6.86 3.02 -12.06
CA THR A 63 6.38 2.21 -13.18
C THR A 63 7.04 0.84 -13.30
N TYR A 64 8.32 0.71 -12.92
CA TYR A 64 9.02 -0.59 -12.95
C TYR A 64 8.53 -1.49 -11.82
N HIS A 65 8.34 -0.92 -10.63
CA HIS A 65 7.80 -1.66 -9.50
C HIS A 65 6.36 -2.13 -9.78
N ALA A 66 5.48 -1.25 -10.28
CA ALA A 66 4.13 -1.63 -10.68
C ALA A 66 4.10 -2.76 -11.70
N ARG A 67 4.99 -2.74 -12.70
CA ARG A 67 5.08 -3.82 -13.69
C ARG A 67 5.53 -5.13 -13.05
N ALA A 68 6.56 -5.09 -12.21
CA ALA A 68 7.06 -6.30 -11.54
C ALA A 68 5.99 -6.93 -10.64
N VAL A 69 5.28 -6.12 -9.85
CA VAL A 69 4.16 -6.56 -9.01
C VAL A 69 3.06 -7.21 -9.86
N LYS A 70 2.60 -6.53 -10.92
CA LYS A 70 1.55 -7.06 -11.80
C LYS A 70 1.94 -8.35 -12.49
N THR A 71 3.16 -8.43 -13.04
CA THR A 71 3.64 -9.66 -13.68
C THR A 71 3.70 -10.80 -12.67
N LYS A 72 4.23 -10.57 -11.47
CA LYS A 72 4.27 -11.60 -10.42
C LYS A 72 2.87 -12.04 -10.00
N ALA A 73 1.93 -11.11 -9.82
CA ALA A 73 0.56 -11.43 -9.46
C ALA A 73 -0.13 -12.27 -10.54
N GLN A 74 0.05 -11.92 -11.82
CA GLN A 74 -0.45 -12.69 -12.96
C GLN A 74 0.20 -14.08 -13.06
N ASP A 75 1.50 -14.19 -12.85
CA ASP A 75 2.21 -15.46 -12.91
C ASP A 75 1.77 -16.42 -11.79
N VAL A 76 1.43 -15.91 -10.60
CA VAL A 76 1.01 -16.74 -9.47
C VAL A 76 -0.48 -17.08 -9.51
N ALA A 77 -1.34 -16.09 -9.74
CA ALA A 77 -2.80 -16.25 -9.63
C ALA A 77 -3.54 -16.30 -10.98
N GLY A 78 -2.90 -15.88 -12.07
CA GLY A 78 -3.51 -15.77 -13.39
C GLY A 78 -3.48 -17.04 -14.24
N GLN A 79 -2.93 -18.15 -13.74
CA GLN A 79 -2.88 -19.43 -14.47
C GLN A 79 -4.21 -20.22 -14.42
N GLY A 80 -5.23 -19.67 -13.78
CA GLY A 80 -6.50 -20.34 -13.52
C GLY A 80 -6.53 -21.01 -12.15
N TRP A 81 -7.69 -21.59 -11.82
CA TRP A 81 -7.95 -22.20 -10.52
C TRP A 81 -8.71 -23.51 -10.70
N GLU A 82 -8.60 -24.40 -9.71
CA GLU A 82 -9.33 -25.66 -9.66
C GLU A 82 -9.70 -25.97 -8.21
N LEU A 83 -10.90 -26.55 -8.01
CA LEU A 83 -11.31 -27.09 -6.71
C LEU A 83 -10.70 -28.48 -6.51
N VAL A 84 -9.75 -28.56 -5.58
CA VAL A 84 -9.13 -29.82 -5.19
C VAL A 84 -9.90 -30.42 -4.01
N PRO A 85 -10.41 -31.66 -4.11
CA PRO A 85 -11.10 -32.31 -3.01
C PRO A 85 -10.13 -32.68 -1.89
N LEU A 86 -10.56 -32.46 -0.63
CA LEU A 86 -9.79 -32.86 0.56
C LEU A 86 -10.07 -34.30 1.02
N VAL A 87 -11.00 -34.99 0.35
CA VAL A 87 -11.47 -36.34 0.69
C VAL A 87 -11.47 -37.22 -0.55
N ASP A 88 -11.32 -38.54 -0.37
CA ASP A 88 -11.22 -39.51 -1.47
C ASP A 88 -12.51 -39.67 -2.29
N SER A 89 -13.66 -39.33 -1.71
CA SER A 89 -14.98 -39.42 -2.35
C SER A 89 -15.77 -38.13 -2.13
N PRO A 90 -15.46 -37.06 -2.86
CA PRO A 90 -16.12 -35.78 -2.71
C PRO A 90 -17.56 -35.84 -3.20
N ASP A 91 -18.45 -35.13 -2.51
CA ASP A 91 -19.84 -34.99 -2.89
C ASP A 91 -19.97 -34.05 -4.10
N LYS A 92 -20.73 -34.49 -5.11
CA LYS A 92 -20.97 -33.70 -6.33
C LYS A 92 -21.84 -32.49 -6.05
N ASP A 93 -22.83 -32.62 -5.16
CA ASP A 93 -23.76 -31.53 -4.84
C ASP A 93 -23.00 -30.38 -4.15
N GLN A 94 -22.01 -30.71 -3.32
CA GLN A 94 -21.14 -29.72 -2.69
C GLN A 94 -20.23 -29.02 -3.70
N ARG A 95 -19.70 -29.76 -4.68
CA ARG A 95 -18.89 -29.18 -5.75
C ARG A 95 -19.72 -28.21 -6.59
N GLU A 96 -20.91 -28.61 -7.02
CA GLU A 96 -21.81 -27.76 -7.79
C GLU A 96 -22.23 -26.51 -7.01
N ALA A 97 -22.44 -26.63 -5.69
CA ALA A 97 -22.72 -25.47 -4.83
C ALA A 97 -21.53 -24.49 -4.75
N LEU A 98 -20.30 -24.99 -4.70
CA LEU A 98 -19.09 -24.17 -4.72
C LEU A 98 -18.89 -23.49 -6.07
N GLU A 99 -19.04 -24.23 -7.17
CA GLU A 99 -18.96 -23.69 -8.53
C GLU A 99 -20.01 -22.58 -8.72
N SER A 100 -21.26 -22.84 -8.31
CA SER A 100 -22.33 -21.83 -8.36
C SER A 100 -22.04 -20.61 -7.48
N PHE A 101 -21.38 -20.78 -6.34
CA PHE A 101 -20.94 -19.66 -5.50
C PHE A 101 -19.91 -18.80 -6.22
N PHE A 102 -18.86 -19.39 -6.80
CA PHE A 102 -17.83 -18.63 -7.53
C PHE A 102 -18.39 -17.97 -8.80
N ASP A 103 -19.31 -18.62 -9.50
CA ASP A 103 -20.02 -18.06 -10.66
C ASP A 103 -20.96 -16.90 -10.27
N SER A 104 -21.40 -16.84 -9.01
CA SER A 104 -22.29 -15.78 -8.51
C SER A 104 -21.56 -14.51 -8.10
N LEU A 105 -20.23 -14.51 -8.07
CA LEU A 105 -19.43 -13.34 -7.73
C LEU A 105 -19.58 -12.26 -8.81
N GLU A 106 -19.53 -10.99 -8.40
CA GLU A 106 -19.59 -9.86 -9.34
C GLU A 106 -18.35 -9.82 -10.24
N GLU A 107 -17.20 -10.23 -9.71
CA GLU A 107 -15.94 -10.36 -10.43
C GLU A 107 -15.52 -11.82 -10.52
N ASP A 108 -14.89 -12.18 -11.64
CA ASP A 108 -14.28 -13.51 -11.81
C ASP A 108 -13.27 -13.78 -10.70
N ILE A 109 -13.36 -14.95 -10.07
CA ILE A 109 -12.50 -15.31 -8.94
C ILE A 109 -11.01 -15.24 -9.29
N SER A 110 -10.61 -15.47 -10.54
CA SER A 110 -9.21 -15.31 -10.96
C SER A 110 -8.77 -13.84 -10.88
N GLN A 111 -9.65 -12.88 -11.20
CA GLN A 111 -9.37 -11.46 -11.02
C GLN A 111 -9.24 -11.10 -9.54
N VAL A 112 -10.13 -11.62 -8.70
CA VAL A 112 -10.05 -11.45 -7.24
C VAL A 112 -8.72 -11.98 -6.69
N LEU A 113 -8.29 -13.16 -7.14
CA LEU A 113 -7.01 -13.75 -6.73
C LEU A 113 -5.80 -12.93 -7.23
N ILE A 114 -5.85 -12.39 -8.45
CA ILE A 114 -4.81 -11.49 -8.98
C ILE A 114 -4.75 -10.18 -8.19
N GLN A 115 -5.89 -9.60 -7.83
CA GLN A 115 -5.96 -8.39 -7.01
C GLN A 115 -5.38 -8.65 -5.62
N ALA A 116 -5.81 -9.73 -4.97
CA ALA A 116 -5.29 -10.13 -3.67
C ALA A 116 -3.75 -10.33 -3.70
N MET A 117 -3.23 -10.96 -4.76
CA MET A 117 -1.78 -11.09 -4.93
C MET A 117 -1.09 -9.74 -5.22
N THR A 118 -1.74 -8.82 -5.92
CA THR A 118 -1.24 -7.46 -6.15
C THR A 118 -1.10 -6.69 -4.84
N ASP A 119 -2.07 -6.81 -3.95
CA ASP A 119 -2.04 -6.17 -2.63
C ASP A 119 -0.92 -6.76 -1.76
N ARG A 120 -0.81 -8.09 -1.73
CA ARG A 120 0.30 -8.76 -1.03
C ARG A 120 1.67 -8.26 -1.47
N GLU A 121 1.86 -8.06 -2.77
CA GLU A 121 3.15 -7.68 -3.34
C GLU A 121 3.41 -6.17 -3.28
N SER A 122 2.37 -5.35 -3.12
CA SER A 122 2.49 -3.89 -3.02
C SER A 122 2.61 -3.41 -1.57
N ILE A 123 1.75 -3.88 -0.68
CA ILE A 123 1.66 -3.41 0.71
C ILE A 123 2.07 -4.47 1.73
N GLY A 124 2.05 -5.76 1.37
CA GLY A 124 2.55 -6.85 2.23
C GLY A 124 1.46 -7.71 2.88
N TRP A 125 0.19 -7.42 2.66
CA TRP A 125 -0.96 -8.25 3.09
C TRP A 125 -2.08 -8.21 2.03
N LEU A 126 -3.04 -9.11 2.17
CA LEU A 126 -4.23 -9.18 1.33
C LEU A 126 -5.24 -8.17 1.87
N SER A 127 -5.68 -7.21 1.04
CA SER A 127 -6.77 -6.28 1.36
C SER A 127 -8.01 -6.53 0.53
#